data_AF-A0A0N8VRX1-F1
#
_entry.id   AF-A0A0N8VRX1-F1
#
_cell.length_a   1.000
_cell.length_b   1.000
_cell.length_c   1.000
_cell.angle_alpha   90.00
_cell.angle_beta   90.00
_cell.angle_gamma   90.00
#
_symmetry.space_group_name_H-M   'P 1'
#
loop_
_entity.id
_entity.type
_entity.pdbx_description
1 polymer ?
#
loop_
_entity_poly.entity_id
_entity_poly.type
_entity_poly.pdbx_seq_one_letter_code
_entity_poly.pdbx_strand_id
1 'polypeptide(L)'
;MDTSNSPKKAAHLLDDLESIRQLLGDDGLQPPLLTEMVGHGGEQIPLLSDVIDDTVAPEPDPTPGQAPPADIAATAKTEKAPDALLVHLDKELRTAAQAIMHEVINDFAPHIETEIKRRLDAHMERLLNQHQS
;
A
#
# COMPACT_ATOMS: atom_id res chain seq x y z
N MET A 1 29.32 7.10 19.47
CA MET A 1 28.21 6.22 19.07
C MET A 1 28.78 4.82 19.12
N ASP A 2 28.75 4.20 20.30
CA ASP A 2 29.35 2.89 20.57
C ASP A 2 28.23 1.84 20.61
N THR A 3 27.94 1.24 19.46
CA THR A 3 27.01 0.11 19.38
C THR A 3 27.75 -1.17 19.77
N SER A 4 27.72 -1.51 21.05
CA SER A 4 28.20 -2.80 21.56
C SER A 4 27.26 -3.92 21.10
N ASN A 5 27.39 -4.39 19.86
CA ASN A 5 26.79 -5.65 19.43
C ASN A 5 27.62 -6.80 20.00
N SER A 6 27.29 -7.25 21.22
CA SER A 6 27.96 -8.41 21.81
C SER A 6 27.59 -9.67 21.00
N PRO A 7 28.56 -10.49 20.55
CA PRO A 7 28.29 -11.68 19.72
C PRO A 7 27.39 -12.71 20.41
N LYS A 8 27.31 -12.69 21.75
CA LYS A 8 26.40 -13.51 22.56
C LYS A 8 24.92 -13.17 22.31
N LYS A 9 24.61 -11.89 22.07
CA LYS A 9 23.25 -11.44 21.75
C LYS A 9 22.85 -11.89 20.34
N ALA A 10 23.79 -11.92 19.40
CA ALA A 10 23.55 -12.45 18.06
C ALA A 10 23.29 -13.98 18.08
N ALA A 11 23.99 -14.73 18.94
CA ALA A 11 23.74 -16.17 19.11
C ALA A 11 22.34 -16.45 19.69
N HIS A 12 21.91 -15.67 20.69
CA HIS A 12 20.57 -15.80 21.28
C HIS A 12 19.46 -15.36 20.31
N LEU A 13 19.72 -14.36 19.47
CA LEU A 13 18.75 -13.89 18.49
C LEU A 13 18.42 -14.99 17.45
N LEU A 14 19.37 -15.83 17.09
CA LEU A 14 19.12 -16.94 16.17
C LEU A 14 18.18 -17.99 16.80
N ASP A 15 18.36 -18.27 18.10
CA ASP A 15 17.49 -19.15 18.89
C ASP A 15 16.09 -18.55 19.06
N ASP A 16 16.00 -17.25 19.38
CA ASP A 16 14.72 -16.53 19.45
C ASP A 16 13.96 -16.58 18.10
N LEU A 17 14.68 -16.41 16.98
CA LEU A 17 14.09 -16.48 15.65
C LEU A 17 13.66 -17.90 15.25
N GLU A 18 14.29 -18.94 15.79
CA GLU A 18 13.87 -20.33 15.62
C GLU A 18 12.65 -20.62 16.51
N SER A 19 12.66 -20.18 17.77
CA SER A 19 11.54 -20.30 18.70
C SER A 19 10.28 -19.59 18.18
N ILE A 20 10.41 -18.41 17.57
CA ILE A 20 9.27 -17.68 16.97
C ILE A 20 8.71 -18.50 15.80
N ARG A 21 9.56 -19.10 14.97
CA ARG A 21 9.14 -19.90 13.81
C ARG A 21 8.42 -21.19 14.22
N GLN A 22 8.91 -21.83 15.28
CA GLN A 22 8.30 -23.00 15.89
C GLN A 22 6.92 -22.68 16.48
N LEU A 23 6.78 -21.50 17.11
CA LEU A 23 5.53 -21.03 17.70
C LEU A 23 4.48 -20.66 16.63
N LEU A 24 4.92 -20.07 15.52
CA LEU A 24 4.06 -19.71 14.39
C LEU A 24 3.69 -20.91 13.51
N GLY A 25 4.38 -22.05 13.66
CA GLY A 25 4.11 -23.25 12.86
C GLY A 25 4.52 -23.13 11.39
N ASP A 26 5.39 -22.17 11.07
CA ASP A 26 5.82 -21.84 9.69
C ASP A 26 6.91 -22.79 9.13
N ASP A 27 7.26 -23.88 9.85
CA ASP A 27 8.37 -24.80 9.52
C ASP A 27 8.24 -25.56 8.19
N GLY A 28 7.11 -25.44 7.47
CA GLY A 28 6.90 -26.11 6.19
C GLY A 28 5.95 -25.40 5.24
N LEU A 29 5.51 -24.18 5.56
CA LEU A 29 4.57 -23.45 4.72
C LEU A 29 5.37 -22.68 3.66
N GLN A 30 5.54 -23.29 2.48
CA GLN A 30 5.70 -22.50 1.25
C GLN A 30 4.60 -21.43 1.28
N PRO A 31 4.93 -20.13 1.13
CA PRO A 31 3.89 -19.10 1.05
C PRO A 31 2.96 -19.52 -0.09
N PRO A 32 1.64 -19.63 0.15
CA PRO A 32 0.71 -20.03 -0.90
C PRO A 32 0.87 -19.06 -2.06
N LEU A 33 1.03 -19.59 -3.27
CA LEU A 33 1.11 -18.75 -4.46
C LEU A 33 -0.16 -17.90 -4.52
N LEU A 34 -0.04 -16.63 -4.89
CA LEU A 34 -1.15 -15.67 -4.96
C LEU A 34 -2.33 -16.16 -5.81
N THR A 35 -2.14 -17.18 -6.65
CA THR A 35 -3.17 -17.82 -7.47
C THR A 35 -4.06 -18.81 -6.71
N GLU A 36 -3.57 -19.44 -5.64
CA GLU A 36 -4.34 -20.45 -4.88
C GLU A 36 -5.29 -19.80 -3.85
N MET A 37 -4.94 -18.63 -3.31
CA MET A 37 -5.83 -17.86 -2.42
C MET A 37 -7.05 -17.25 -3.13
N VAL A 38 -7.02 -17.05 -4.45
CA VAL A 38 -8.15 -16.51 -5.21
C VAL A 38 -9.21 -17.58 -5.48
N GLY A 39 -8.87 -18.86 -5.38
CA GLY A 39 -9.77 -19.97 -5.75
C GLY A 39 -10.67 -20.48 -4.63
N HIS A 40 -10.34 -20.26 -3.36
CA HIS A 40 -10.99 -20.94 -2.23
C HIS A 40 -11.48 -19.96 -1.16
N GLY A 41 -12.60 -19.31 -1.47
CA GLY A 41 -13.49 -18.73 -0.45
C GLY A 41 -13.32 -17.22 -0.22
N GLY A 42 -14.20 -16.44 -0.83
CA GLY A 42 -14.41 -15.04 -0.45
C GLY A 42 -14.93 -14.21 -1.60
N GLU A 43 -16.24 -14.28 -1.82
CA GLU A 43 -17.12 -13.34 -2.54
C GLU A 43 -16.46 -12.43 -3.60
N GLN A 44 -16.72 -12.78 -4.86
CA GLN A 44 -16.43 -11.97 -6.02
C GLN A 44 -17.02 -10.57 -5.83
N ILE A 45 -16.16 -9.56 -5.63
CA ILE A 45 -16.56 -8.16 -5.47
C ILE A 45 -17.47 -7.80 -6.65
N PRO A 46 -18.72 -7.36 -6.43
CA PRO A 46 -19.60 -6.91 -7.50
C PRO A 46 -18.90 -5.80 -8.29
N LEU A 47 -18.88 -5.95 -9.62
CA LEU A 47 -18.32 -4.92 -10.48
C LEU A 47 -19.13 -3.63 -10.25
N LEU A 48 -18.45 -2.47 -10.23
CA LEU A 48 -19.07 -1.15 -10.01
C LEU A 48 -20.23 -0.85 -11.00
N SER A 49 -20.39 -1.65 -12.05
CA SER A 49 -21.48 -1.59 -13.01
C SER A 49 -22.82 -2.17 -12.51
N ASP A 50 -22.80 -3.10 -11.53
CA ASP A 50 -24.03 -3.71 -10.98
C ASP A 50 -24.70 -2.86 -9.88
N VAL A 51 -23.93 -1.98 -9.22
CA VAL A 51 -24.40 -1.21 -8.04
C VAL A 51 -25.26 0.01 -8.41
N ILE A 52 -25.32 0.39 -9.68
CA ILE A 52 -25.93 1.66 -10.11
C ILE A 52 -27.45 1.54 -10.38
N ASP A 53 -27.99 0.32 -10.55
CA ASP A 53 -29.38 0.16 -11.03
C ASP A 53 -30.45 0.04 -9.94
N ASP A 54 -30.11 -0.34 -8.70
CA ASP A 54 -31.14 -0.54 -7.65
C ASP A 54 -31.32 0.67 -6.72
N THR A 55 -32.24 1.54 -7.14
CA THR A 55 -32.83 2.62 -6.35
C THR A 55 -33.90 2.14 -5.34
N VAL A 56 -33.99 2.82 -4.17
CA VAL A 56 -35.19 3.09 -3.33
C VAL A 56 -35.48 2.25 -2.04
N ALA A 57 -35.12 2.83 -0.87
CA ALA A 57 -35.85 2.99 0.43
C ALA A 57 -36.31 1.76 1.30
N PRO A 58 -36.91 1.93 2.51
CA PRO A 58 -36.35 2.36 3.83
C PRO A 58 -36.65 1.42 5.04
N GLU A 59 -35.78 1.40 6.10
CA GLU A 59 -35.96 0.98 7.56
C GLU A 59 -36.63 -0.38 7.94
N PRO A 60 -36.62 -0.92 9.20
CA PRO A 60 -35.88 -0.61 10.45
C PRO A 60 -35.26 -1.86 11.20
N ASP A 61 -34.64 -1.56 12.35
CA ASP A 61 -34.36 -2.37 13.56
C ASP A 61 -33.06 -3.21 13.72
N PRO A 62 -32.23 -2.92 14.75
CA PRO A 62 -31.14 -3.78 15.21
C PRO A 62 -31.57 -4.63 16.42
N THR A 63 -31.41 -5.95 16.34
CA THR A 63 -31.28 -6.78 17.55
C THR A 63 -30.05 -7.66 17.40
N PRO A 64 -29.06 -7.48 18.29
CA PRO A 64 -28.42 -8.65 18.86
C PRO A 64 -28.54 -8.70 20.38
N GLY A 65 -28.91 -9.89 20.87
CA GLY A 65 -29.06 -10.22 22.26
C GLY A 65 -27.80 -10.06 23.12
N GLN A 66 -28.10 -9.96 24.40
CA GLN A 66 -27.27 -9.76 25.58
C GLN A 66 -26.28 -10.91 25.86
N ALA A 67 -25.03 -10.56 26.20
CA ALA A 67 -24.29 -11.06 27.38
C ALA A 67 -23.00 -10.24 27.59
N PRO A 68 -22.75 -9.67 28.80
CA PRO A 68 -21.52 -8.95 29.11
C PRO A 68 -20.46 -9.87 29.73
N PRO A 69 -19.17 -9.75 29.39
CA PRO A 69 -18.08 -10.09 30.30
C PRO A 69 -17.59 -8.82 31.01
N ALA A 70 -17.41 -8.98 32.31
CA ALA A 70 -16.94 -7.99 33.25
C ALA A 70 -15.54 -7.44 32.86
N ASP A 71 -15.44 -6.12 33.06
CA ASP A 71 -14.33 -5.42 33.72
C ASP A 71 -12.94 -6.08 33.66
N ILE A 72 -12.15 -5.66 32.67
CA ILE A 72 -10.70 -5.49 32.81
C ILE A 72 -10.31 -4.11 32.29
N ALA A 73 -10.84 -3.08 32.94
CA ALA A 73 -10.26 -1.74 32.85
C ALA A 73 -9.01 -1.68 33.76
N ALA A 74 -7.82 -1.98 33.22
CA ALA A 74 -6.54 -1.32 33.57
C ALA A 74 -5.33 -2.01 32.94
N THR A 75 -5.01 -1.72 31.67
CA THR A 75 -3.62 -1.69 31.15
C THR A 75 -3.45 -1.05 29.76
N ALA A 76 -4.50 -0.61 29.06
CA ALA A 76 -4.35 -0.02 27.73
C ALA A 76 -4.11 1.51 27.77
N LYS A 77 -2.91 1.97 28.17
CA LYS A 77 -2.50 3.37 27.95
C LYS A 77 -1.13 3.58 27.29
N THR A 78 -0.46 2.53 26.81
CA THR A 78 0.88 2.67 26.20
C THR A 78 0.99 2.20 24.73
N GLU A 79 -0.04 1.59 24.14
CA GLU A 79 0.08 0.97 22.80
C GLU A 79 -0.40 1.83 21.62
N LYS A 80 -1.02 3.00 21.84
CA LYS A 80 -1.52 3.87 20.75
C LYS A 80 -0.46 4.81 20.15
N ALA A 81 0.69 4.94 20.81
CA ALA A 81 1.79 5.80 20.38
C ALA A 81 2.51 5.34 19.10
N PRO A 82 2.87 4.06 18.90
CA PRO A 82 3.54 3.63 17.67
C PRO A 82 2.67 3.81 16.43
N ASP A 83 1.38 3.53 16.53
CA ASP A 83 0.45 3.58 15.39
C ASP A 83 0.21 5.01 14.89
N ALA A 84 0.11 5.98 15.81
CA ALA A 84 0.03 7.40 15.44
C ALA A 84 1.30 7.91 14.73
N LEU A 85 2.49 7.48 15.18
CA LEU A 85 3.75 7.85 14.55
C LEU A 85 3.87 7.28 13.12
N LEU A 86 3.40 6.05 12.90
CA LEU A 86 3.37 5.44 11.56
C LEU A 86 2.45 6.22 10.61
N VAL A 87 1.27 6.64 11.06
CA VAL A 87 0.35 7.45 10.26
C VAL A 87 0.95 8.83 9.92
N HIS A 88 1.65 9.46 10.86
CA HIS A 88 2.35 10.72 10.60
C HIS A 88 3.49 10.55 9.59
N LEU A 89 4.27 9.47 9.70
CA LEU A 89 5.35 9.16 8.78
C LEU A 89 4.83 8.86 7.37
N ASP A 90 3.73 8.11 7.22
CA ASP A 90 3.10 7.88 5.91
C ASP A 90 2.66 9.20 5.25
N LYS A 91 2.04 10.08 6.03
CA LYS A 91 1.63 11.40 5.53
C LYS A 91 2.84 12.22 5.06
N GLU A 92 3.90 12.25 5.86
CA GLU A 92 5.13 12.96 5.49
C GLU A 92 5.78 12.36 4.25
N LEU A 93 5.87 11.03 4.16
CA LEU A 93 6.41 10.33 3.00
C LEU A 93 5.60 10.62 1.74
N ARG A 94 4.27 10.64 1.84
CA ARG A 94 3.38 10.98 0.72
C ARG A 94 3.55 12.43 0.29
N THR A 95 3.66 13.35 1.24
CA THR A 95 3.93 14.77 0.93
C THR A 95 5.30 14.95 0.28
N ALA A 96 6.33 14.27 0.77
CA ALA A 96 7.67 14.29 0.18
C ALA A 96 7.68 13.72 -1.24
N ALA A 97 7.00 12.59 -1.47
CA ALA A 97 6.87 12.00 -2.80
C ALA A 97 6.19 12.96 -3.79
N GLN A 98 5.14 13.68 -3.36
CA GLN A 98 4.49 14.69 -4.18
C GLN A 98 5.42 15.88 -4.49
N ALA A 99 6.21 16.33 -3.52
CA ALA A 99 7.19 17.40 -3.73
C ALA A 99 8.24 16.99 -4.77
N ILE A 100 8.82 15.79 -4.62
CA ILE A 100 9.80 15.23 -5.56
C ILE A 100 9.18 15.13 -6.97
N MET A 101 7.96 14.64 -7.08
CA MET A 101 7.27 14.54 -8.38
C MET A 101 7.10 15.91 -9.04
N HIS A 102 6.76 16.95 -8.28
CA HIS A 102 6.63 18.30 -8.83
C HIS A 102 7.97 18.91 -9.24
N GLU A 103 9.04 18.69 -8.48
CA GLU A 103 10.39 19.12 -8.87
C GLU A 103 10.81 18.49 -10.20
N VAL A 104 10.66 17.16 -10.32
CA VAL A 104 10.94 16.44 -11.56
C VAL A 104 10.06 16.97 -12.70
N ILE A 105 8.76 17.17 -12.49
CA ILE A 105 7.87 17.73 -13.53
C ILE A 105 8.34 19.12 -13.97
N ASN A 106 8.68 20.00 -13.03
CA ASN A 106 9.09 21.36 -13.34
C ASN A 106 10.42 21.41 -14.12
N ASP A 107 11.36 20.52 -13.80
CA ASP A 107 12.62 20.41 -14.50
C ASP A 107 12.45 19.88 -15.93
N PHE A 108 11.57 18.89 -16.13
CA PHE A 108 11.43 18.20 -17.40
C PHE A 108 10.34 18.76 -18.33
N ALA A 109 9.31 19.44 -17.82
CA ALA A 109 8.24 20.03 -18.64
C ALA A 109 8.75 20.90 -19.81
N PRO A 110 9.63 21.90 -19.59
CA PRO A 110 10.10 22.75 -20.70
C PRO A 110 10.93 21.97 -21.73
N HIS A 111 11.65 20.94 -21.30
CA HIS A 111 12.43 20.08 -22.19
C HIS A 111 11.50 19.21 -23.07
N ILE A 112 10.48 18.60 -22.47
CA ILE A 112 9.47 17.81 -23.18
C ILE A 112 8.75 18.68 -24.22
N GLU A 113 8.36 19.90 -23.85
CA GLU A 113 7.72 20.83 -24.80
C GLU A 113 8.60 21.15 -26.00
N THR A 114 9.88 21.46 -25.75
CA THR A 114 10.84 21.78 -26.81
C THR A 114 11.04 20.58 -27.74
N GLU A 115 11.16 19.38 -27.17
CA GLU A 115 11.35 18.16 -27.94
C GLU A 115 10.11 17.79 -28.76
N ILE A 116 8.90 17.97 -28.22
CA ILE A 116 7.65 17.78 -28.96
C ILE A 116 7.58 18.74 -30.14
N LYS A 117 7.86 20.03 -29.94
CA LYS A 117 7.87 21.04 -31.02
C LYS A 117 8.86 20.64 -32.12
N ARG A 118 10.10 20.34 -31.75
CA ARG A 118 11.15 19.90 -32.68
C ARG A 118 10.74 18.69 -33.52
N ARG A 119 10.09 17.70 -32.89
CA ARG A 119 9.61 16.49 -33.59
C ARG A 119 8.45 16.79 -34.52
N LEU A 120 7.52 17.64 -34.11
CA LEU A 120 6.40 18.06 -34.95
C LEU A 120 6.87 18.83 -36.18
N ASP A 121 7.82 19.75 -36.03
CA ASP A 121 8.40 20.51 -37.15
C ASP A 121 9.07 19.58 -38.16
N ALA A 122 9.93 18.67 -37.69
CA ALA A 122 10.59 17.69 -38.56
C ALA A 122 9.59 16.72 -39.22
N HIS A 123 8.51 16.38 -38.52
CA HIS A 123 7.45 15.55 -39.08
C HIS A 123 6.66 16.30 -40.17
N MET A 124 6.35 17.58 -39.94
CA MET A 124 5.69 18.45 -40.92
C MET A 124 6.52 18.57 -42.20
N GLU A 125 7.82 18.86 -42.08
CA GLU A 125 8.74 18.95 -43.21
C GLU A 125 8.76 17.65 -44.02
N ARG A 126 8.82 16.49 -43.34
CA ARG A 126 8.76 15.18 -44.00
C ARG A 126 7.45 14.97 -44.74
N LEU A 127 6.31 15.39 -44.19
CA LEU A 127 5.02 15.28 -44.88
C LEU A 127 5.01 16.16 -46.14
N LEU A 128 5.45 17.41 -46.05
CA LEU A 128 5.51 18.31 -47.20
C LEU A 128 6.39 17.75 -48.33
N ASN A 129 7.56 17.19 -48.00
CA ASN A 129 8.44 16.58 -48.98
C ASN A 129 7.81 15.35 -49.67
N GLN A 130 7.01 14.56 -48.95
CA GLN A 130 6.27 13.44 -49.53
C GLN A 130 5.16 13.87 -50.49
N HIS A 131 4.56 15.04 -50.27
CA HIS A 131 3.51 15.57 -51.15
C HIS A 131 4.05 16.38 -52.34
N GLN A 132 5.31 16.81 -52.29
CA GLN A 132 5.98 17.53 -53.38
C GLN A 132 6.81 16.61 -54.30
N SER A 133 7.04 15.36 -53.89
CA SER A 133 7.67 14.32 -54.70
C SER A 133 6.63 13.57 -55.53
#